data_AF-A0A1J5RQG4-F1
#
_entry.id   AF-A0A1J5RQG4-F1
#
_cell.length_a   1.000
_cell.length_b   1.000
_cell.length_c   1.000
_cell.angle_alpha   90.00
_cell.angle_beta   90.00
_cell.angle_gamma   90.00
#
_symmetry.space_group_name_H-M   'P 1'
#
loop_
_entity.id
_entity.type
_entity.pdbx_description
1 polymer ?
#
loop_
_entity_poly.entity_id
_entity_poly.type
_entity_poly.pdbx_seq_one_letter_code
_entity_poly.pdbx_strand_id
1 'polypeptide(L)'
;MPMHSQTTSSNAPTGTARGAARRAKLPEGFDPLMRFTAVCAATALSRTTIYKLVREGKFPMPLHLGQRGQGFEMAWPESEIRAWIDSRKAERDERARKLLEEAAATDALGV
;
A
#
# COMPACT_ATOMS: atom_id res chain seq x y z
N MET A 1 27.07 50.30 2.90
CA MET A 1 25.79 50.00 3.57
C MET A 1 25.10 48.86 2.83
N PRO A 2 25.04 47.64 3.39
CA PRO A 2 24.27 46.54 2.81
C PRO A 2 22.98 46.29 3.60
N MET A 3 21.83 46.26 2.93
CA MET A 3 20.56 45.81 3.50
C MET A 3 20.25 44.41 2.97
N HIS A 4 20.62 43.37 3.72
CA HIS A 4 20.26 41.99 3.40
C HIS A 4 18.88 41.69 4.01
N SER A 5 17.92 41.40 3.15
CA SER A 5 16.55 41.00 3.49
C SER A 5 16.55 39.62 4.15
N GLN A 6 16.05 39.53 5.39
CA GLN A 6 15.76 38.26 6.03
C GLN A 6 14.32 37.84 5.72
N THR A 7 14.15 36.95 4.75
CA THR A 7 12.90 36.20 4.55
C THR A 7 12.91 35.00 5.50
N THR A 8 12.23 35.09 6.63
CA THR A 8 11.94 33.91 7.46
C THR A 8 10.79 33.13 6.80
N SER A 9 11.15 32.11 6.02
CA SER A 9 10.20 31.09 5.56
C SER A 9 9.75 30.26 6.77
N SER A 10 8.71 30.72 7.44
CA SER A 10 8.02 29.99 8.51
C SER A 10 7.23 28.84 7.89
N ASN A 11 7.89 27.71 7.64
CA ASN A 11 7.21 26.49 7.25
C ASN A 11 6.86 25.68 8.50
N ALA A 12 5.78 26.09 9.17
CA ALA A 12 5.17 25.29 10.22
C ALA A 12 4.56 24.02 9.58
N PRO A 13 4.97 22.80 9.97
CA PRO A 13 4.24 21.62 9.56
C PRO A 13 2.87 21.69 10.24
N THR A 14 1.84 22.01 9.46
CA THR A 14 0.45 21.85 9.89
C THR A 14 0.23 20.36 10.12
N GLY A 15 0.48 19.92 11.35
CA GLY A 15 0.14 18.61 11.87
C GLY A 15 -1.35 18.45 11.71
N THR A 16 -1.75 17.80 10.62
CA THR A 16 -3.14 17.40 10.38
C THR A 16 -3.42 16.22 11.30
N ALA A 17 -3.61 16.52 12.59
CA ALA A 17 -4.29 15.65 13.52
C ALA A 17 -5.78 15.61 13.12
N ARG A 18 -6.09 14.98 11.97
CA ARG A 18 -7.46 14.53 11.72
C ARG A 18 -7.65 13.23 12.48
N GLY A 19 -7.81 13.40 13.78
CA GLY A 19 -8.13 12.34 14.72
C GLY A 19 -9.34 11.58 14.23
N ALA A 20 -9.20 10.25 14.28
CA ALA A 20 -10.24 9.27 14.44
C ALA A 20 -11.61 9.70 13.89
N ALA A 21 -11.84 9.39 12.61
CA ALA A 21 -13.21 9.23 12.15
C ALA A 21 -13.88 8.28 13.14
N ARG A 22 -14.89 8.80 13.85
CA ARG A 22 -15.86 8.00 14.59
C ARG A 22 -16.18 6.81 13.69
N ARG A 23 -16.02 5.59 14.21
CA ARG A 23 -16.43 4.38 13.50
C ARG A 23 -17.96 4.38 13.42
N ALA A 24 -18.51 5.28 12.60
CA ALA A 24 -19.86 5.20 12.13
C ALA A 24 -19.94 3.89 11.37
N LYS A 25 -20.90 3.04 11.75
CA LYS A 25 -21.13 1.76 11.09
C LYS A 25 -21.46 2.07 9.63
N LEU A 26 -20.48 1.86 8.75
CA LEU A 26 -20.70 1.96 7.32
C LEU A 26 -21.84 0.99 6.96
N PRO A 27 -22.71 1.33 6.00
CA PRO A 27 -23.76 0.41 5.58
C PRO A 27 -23.14 -0.93 5.16
N GLU A 28 -23.83 -2.02 5.49
CA GLU A 28 -23.39 -3.36 5.15
C GLU A 28 -23.18 -3.46 3.62
N GLY A 29 -22.04 -3.98 3.20
CA GLY A 29 -21.66 -4.07 1.78
C GLY A 29 -20.89 -2.88 1.21
N PHE A 30 -20.53 -1.87 2.02
CA PHE A 30 -19.63 -0.80 1.58
C PHE A 30 -18.16 -1.21 1.69
N ASP A 31 -17.40 -1.04 0.60
CA ASP A 31 -15.95 -1.25 0.58
C ASP A 31 -15.21 0.07 0.85
N PRO A 32 -14.62 0.27 2.05
CA PRO A 32 -13.94 1.50 2.38
C PRO A 32 -12.67 1.70 1.55
N LEU A 33 -12.42 2.95 1.19
CA LEU A 33 -11.23 3.32 0.44
C LEU A 33 -10.06 3.63 1.39
N MET A 34 -9.00 2.85 1.25
CA MET A 34 -7.72 3.04 1.91
C MET A 34 -6.89 4.08 1.19
N ARG A 35 -6.47 5.12 1.91
CA ARG A 35 -5.49 6.09 1.42
C ARG A 35 -4.11 5.45 1.33
N PHE A 36 -3.23 6.05 0.52
CA PHE A 36 -1.84 5.61 0.36
C PHE A 36 -1.12 5.28 1.68
N THR A 37 -1.26 6.12 2.71
CA THR A 37 -0.62 5.91 4.03
C THR A 37 -1.11 4.62 4.71
N ALA A 38 -2.41 4.33 4.61
CA ALA A 38 -2.99 3.11 5.15
C ALA A 38 -2.56 1.88 4.35
N VAL A 39 -2.47 2.00 3.01
CA VAL A 39 -1.97 0.92 2.15
C VAL A 39 -0.51 0.59 2.46
N CYS A 40 0.35 1.60 2.66
CA CYS A 40 1.72 1.39 3.13
C CYS A 40 1.77 0.64 4.46
N ALA A 41 0.95 1.04 5.43
CA ALA A 41 0.89 0.39 6.74
C ALA A 41 0.41 -1.07 6.64
N ALA A 42 -0.60 -1.35 5.80
CA ALA A 42 -1.15 -2.69 5.63
C ALA A 42 -0.22 -3.65 4.88
N THR A 43 0.50 -3.16 3.88
CA THR A 43 1.39 -3.97 3.02
C THR A 43 2.84 -3.98 3.49
N ALA A 44 3.20 -3.13 4.45
CA ALA A 44 4.57 -2.87 4.88
C ALA A 44 5.52 -2.44 3.73
N LEU A 45 4.96 -1.95 2.62
CA LEU A 45 5.73 -1.49 1.46
C LEU A 45 5.90 0.03 1.46
N SER A 46 7.06 0.47 1.00
CA SER A 46 7.33 1.89 0.77
C SER A 46 6.52 2.44 -0.41
N ARG A 47 6.31 3.76 -0.44
CA ARG A 47 5.56 4.41 -1.52
C ARG A 47 6.17 4.15 -2.91
N THR A 48 7.50 4.18 -3.00
CA THR A 48 8.21 3.95 -4.25
C THR A 48 8.03 2.51 -4.72
N THR A 49 8.03 1.54 -3.80
CA THR A 49 7.76 0.13 -4.12
C THR A 49 6.36 -0.06 -4.66
N ILE A 50 5.34 0.54 -4.02
CA ILE A 50 3.96 0.45 -4.49
C ILE A 50 3.84 1.03 -5.91
N TYR A 51 4.40 2.22 -6.17
CA TYR A 51 4.38 2.79 -7.51
C TYR A 51 5.09 1.91 -8.55
N LYS A 52 6.21 1.25 -8.20
CA LYS A 52 6.88 0.30 -9.08
C LYS A 52 5.98 -0.90 -9.39
N LEU A 53 5.36 -1.50 -8.38
CA LEU A 53 4.48 -2.64 -8.58
C LEU A 53 3.22 -2.30 -9.38
N VAL A 54 2.66 -1.10 -9.17
CA VAL A 54 1.53 -0.60 -9.99
C VAL A 54 1.97 -0.47 -11.46
N ARG A 55 3.15 0.08 -11.73
CA ARG A 55 3.70 0.17 -13.10
C ARG A 55 4.00 -1.19 -13.72
N GLU A 56 4.37 -2.17 -12.91
CA GLU A 56 4.59 -3.55 -13.34
C GLU A 56 3.29 -4.36 -13.47
N GLY A 57 2.13 -3.80 -13.12
CA GLY A 57 0.85 -4.52 -13.11
C GLY A 57 0.72 -5.59 -12.03
N LYS A 58 1.60 -5.57 -11.02
CA LYS A 58 1.65 -6.54 -9.90
C LYS A 58 0.94 -6.05 -8.64
N PHE A 59 0.37 -4.86 -8.68
CA PHE A 59 -0.37 -4.27 -7.56
C PHE A 59 -1.68 -3.66 -8.09
N PRO A 60 -2.76 -3.67 -7.28
CA PRO A 60 -4.03 -3.08 -7.68
C PRO A 60 -3.89 -1.63 -8.12
N MET A 61 -4.70 -1.22 -9.11
CA MET A 61 -4.60 0.13 -9.67
C MET A 61 -5.23 1.16 -8.71
N PRO A 62 -4.57 2.28 -8.41
CA PRO A 62 -5.18 3.32 -7.58
C PRO A 62 -6.40 3.96 -8.24
N LEU A 63 -7.40 4.27 -7.43
CA LEU A 63 -8.46 5.20 -7.78
C LEU A 63 -7.98 6.63 -7.55
N HIS A 64 -8.06 7.46 -8.59
CA HIS A 64 -7.74 8.88 -8.53
C HIS A 64 -8.95 9.65 -7.96
N LEU A 65 -8.84 10.14 -6.72
CA LEU A 65 -9.90 10.90 -6.04
C LEU A 65 -9.82 12.42 -6.31
N GLY A 66 -8.79 12.86 -7.05
CA GLY A 66 -8.57 14.25 -7.41
C GLY A 66 -7.19 14.75 -7.01
N GLN A 67 -7.00 16.07 -7.08
CA GLN A 67 -5.76 16.73 -6.68
C GLN A 67 -5.96 17.47 -5.36
N ARG A 68 -5.04 17.28 -4.41
CA ARG A 68 -5.03 18.01 -3.15
C ARG A 68 -3.66 18.66 -2.96
N GLY A 69 -3.63 20.00 -3.02
CA GLY A 69 -2.38 20.76 -3.02
C GLY A 69 -1.51 20.40 -4.23
N GLN A 70 -0.27 19.98 -3.97
CA GLN A 70 0.71 19.61 -5.01
C GLN A 70 0.73 18.12 -5.37
N GLY A 71 -0.24 17.31 -4.92
CA GLY A 71 -0.25 15.87 -5.17
C GLY A 71 -1.61 15.34 -5.60
N PHE A 72 -1.58 14.17 -6.26
CA PHE A 72 -2.77 13.37 -6.56
C PHE A 72 -3.20 12.59 -5.32
N GLU A 73 -4.47 12.71 -4.94
CA GLU A 73 -5.06 11.92 -3.87
C GLU A 73 -5.51 10.58 -4.45
N MET A 74 -4.78 9.52 -4.09
CA MET A 74 -5.01 8.15 -4.55
C MET A 74 -5.56 7.31 -3.41
N ALA A 75 -6.52 6.44 -3.72
CA ALA A 75 -7.03 5.46 -2.78
C ALA A 75 -7.29 4.11 -3.44
N TRP A 76 -7.35 3.07 -2.61
CA TRP A 76 -7.62 1.70 -3.03
C TRP A 76 -8.78 1.14 -2.23
N PRO A 77 -9.67 0.35 -2.83
CA PRO A 77 -10.65 -0.40 -2.06
C PRO A 77 -9.94 -1.36 -1.08
N GLU A 78 -10.44 -1.46 0.16
CA GLU A 78 -9.85 -2.34 1.17
C GLU A 78 -9.89 -3.80 0.73
N SER A 79 -10.98 -4.20 0.06
CA SER A 79 -11.11 -5.56 -0.46
C SER A 79 -10.02 -5.93 -1.47
N GLU A 80 -9.63 -5.01 -2.37
CA GLU A 80 -8.58 -5.24 -3.36
C GLU A 80 -7.21 -5.40 -2.72
N ILE A 81 -6.90 -4.56 -1.73
CA ILE A 81 -5.63 -4.66 -0.99
C ILE A 81 -5.57 -5.96 -0.20
N ARG A 82 -6.68 -6.34 0.44
CA ARG A 82 -6.77 -7.60 1.18
C ARG A 82 -6.62 -8.80 0.25
N ALA A 83 -7.32 -8.82 -0.88
CA ALA A 83 -7.22 -9.87 -1.88
C ALA A 83 -5.79 -10.00 -2.42
N TRP A 84 -5.11 -8.88 -2.66
CA TRP A 84 -3.69 -8.89 -3.07
C TRP A 84 -2.78 -9.49 -1.99
N ILE A 85 -2.97 -9.12 -0.71
CA ILE A 85 -2.20 -9.72 0.40
C ILE A 85 -2.44 -11.22 0.48
N ASP A 86 -3.68 -11.67 0.35
CA ASP A 86 -4.03 -13.09 0.43
C ASP A 86 -3.49 -13.87 -0.78
N SER A 87 -3.47 -13.27 -1.99
CA SER A 87 -2.79 -13.84 -3.15
C SER A 87 -1.30 -14.08 -2.89
N ARG A 88 -0.62 -13.14 -2.21
CA ARG A 88 0.81 -13.28 -1.87
C ARG A 88 1.07 -14.36 -0.83
N LYS A 89 0.14 -14.59 0.09
CA LYS A 89 0.21 -15.72 1.02
C LYS A 89 0.02 -17.04 0.28
N ALA A 90 -0.99 -17.12 -0.59
CA ALA A 90 -1.25 -18.31 -1.40
C ALA A 90 -0.05 -18.66 -2.30
N GLU A 91 0.57 -17.68 -2.96
CA GLU A 91 1.80 -17.88 -3.75
C GLU A 91 2.95 -18.46 -2.90
N ARG A 92 3.12 -17.98 -1.67
CA ARG A 92 4.13 -18.50 -0.75
C ARG A 92 3.83 -19.94 -0.37
N ASP A 93 2.58 -20.23 0.00
CA ASP A 93 2.15 -21.55 0.46
C ASP A 93 2.24 -22.58 -0.67
N GLU A 94 1.85 -22.20 -1.89
CA GLU A 94 1.98 -23.02 -3.09
C GLU A 94 3.45 -23.29 -3.42
N ARG A 95 4.31 -22.26 -3.34
CA ARG A 95 5.75 -22.44 -3.55
C ARG A 95 6.36 -23.40 -2.52
N ALA A 96 5.95 -23.29 -1.26
CA ALA A 96 6.41 -24.21 -0.21
C ALA A 96 5.93 -25.65 -0.48
N ARG A 97 4.68 -25.82 -0.90
CA ARG A 97 4.11 -27.12 -1.27
C ARG A 97 4.86 -27.76 -2.44
N LYS A 98 5.14 -27.00 -3.49
CA LYS A 98 5.85 -27.48 -4.68
C LYS A 98 7.27 -27.94 -4.35
N LEU A 99 7.96 -27.25 -3.45
CA LEU A 99 9.30 -27.66 -2.98
C LEU A 99 9.29 -28.98 -2.20
N LEU A 100 8.22 -29.25 -1.43
CA LEU A 100 8.08 -30.53 -0.71
C LEU A 100 7.81 -31.69 -1.68
N GLU A 101 7.01 -31.46 -2.71
CA GLU A 101 6.73 -32.47 -3.75
C GLU A 101 7.98 -32.78 -4.59
N GLU A 102 8.75 -31.74 -4.95
CA GLU A 102 10.03 -31.89 -5.66
C GLU A 102 11.08 -32.63 -4.81
N ALA A 103 11.16 -32.33 -3.52
CA ALA A 103 12.03 -33.05 -2.59
C ALA A 103 11.63 -34.53 -2.44
N ALA A 104 10.33 -34.83 -2.38
CA ALA A 104 9.82 -36.20 -2.36
C ALA A 104 10.08 -36.95 -3.68
N ALA A 105 10.02 -36.26 -4.82
CA ALA A 105 10.36 -36.83 -6.12
C ALA A 105 11.87 -37.11 -6.25
N THR A 106 12.72 -36.34 -5.54
CA THR A 106 14.17 -36.52 -5.55
C THR A 106 14.60 -37.72 -4.70
N ASP A 107 13.88 -38.02 -3.60
CA ASP A 107 14.11 -39.21 -2.74
C ASP A 107 13.78 -40.54 -3.47
N ALA A 108 12.87 -40.51 -4.44
CA ALA A 108 12.51 -41.67 -5.27
C ALA A 108 13.54 -42.03 -6.36
N LEU A 109 14.57 -41.18 -6.58
CA LEU A 109 15.61 -41.36 -7.60
C LEU A 109 17.02 -41.64 -7.01
N GLY A 110 17.08 -42.18 -5.79
CA GLY A 110 18.21 -42.89 -5.19
C GLY A 110 19.62 -42.58 -5.71
N VAL A 111 20.33 -41.70 -5.00
CA VAL A 111 21.81 -41.68 -4.94
C VAL A 111 22.22 -41.67 -3.48
#